data_AF-A0A937NBU3-F1
#
_entry.id   AF-A0A937NBU3-F1
#
_cell.length_a   1.000
_cell.length_b   1.000
_cell.length_c   1.000
_cell.angle_alpha   90.00
_cell.angle_beta   90.00
_cell.angle_gamma   90.00
#
_symmetry.space_group_name_H-M   'P 1'
#
loop_
_entity.id
_entity.type
_entity.pdbx_description
1 polymer ?
#
loop_
_entity_poly.entity_id
_entity_poly.type
_entity_poly.pdbx_seq_one_letter_code
_entity_poly.pdbx_strand_id
1 'polypeptide(L)'
;MAPLTDPTLLAHFRDALQEWRCDGFVVWKRQAAEQFRGLLDAHSQRSIAKLLHEYVEAGGVIDQVRERRPEYASRHEYHFDFRLEIDGRLMYVETTLDVTSTGPVITIVSLHDV
;
A
#
# COMPACT_ATOMS: atom_id res chain seq x y z
N MET A 1 -0.62 2.23 -15.32
CA MET A 1 -1.29 1.12 -14.62
C MET A 1 -2.78 1.41 -14.69
N ALA A 2 -3.65 0.41 -14.52
CA ALA A 2 -5.10 0.65 -14.64
C ALA A 2 -5.66 1.03 -13.26
N PRO A 3 -6.53 2.03 -13.14
CA PRO A 3 -7.16 2.35 -11.85
C PRO A 3 -7.92 1.14 -11.30
N LEU A 4 -7.81 0.91 -10.00
CA LEU A 4 -8.64 -0.02 -9.26
C LEU A 4 -10.06 0.53 -9.17
N THR A 5 -10.99 -0.08 -9.91
CA THR A 5 -12.40 0.31 -9.94
C THR A 5 -13.32 -0.65 -9.19
N ASP A 6 -12.80 -1.78 -8.72
CA ASP A 6 -13.57 -2.76 -7.96
C ASP A 6 -13.95 -2.18 -6.58
N PRO A 7 -15.26 -1.98 -6.30
CA PRO A 7 -15.70 -1.34 -5.06
C PRO A 7 -15.44 -2.20 -3.82
N THR A 8 -15.40 -3.52 -3.94
CA THR A 8 -15.11 -4.44 -2.84
C THR A 8 -13.65 -4.36 -2.44
N LEU A 9 -12.74 -4.36 -3.42
CA LEU A 9 -11.31 -4.17 -3.15
C LEU A 9 -11.02 -2.79 -2.56
N LEU A 10 -11.65 -1.73 -3.09
CA LEU A 10 -11.54 -0.38 -2.52
C LEU A 10 -12.05 -0.32 -1.07
N ALA A 11 -13.15 -1.01 -0.74
CA ALA A 11 -13.64 -1.09 0.63
C ALA A 11 -12.62 -1.80 1.54
N HIS A 12 -12.04 -2.91 1.09
CA HIS A 12 -11.00 -3.60 1.86
C HIS A 12 -9.75 -2.75 2.10
N PHE A 13 -9.34 -1.94 1.12
CA PHE A 13 -8.26 -0.98 1.32
C PHE A 13 -8.62 0.05 2.40
N ARG A 14 -9.83 0.62 2.36
CA ARG A 14 -10.30 1.56 3.40
C ARG A 14 -10.34 0.88 4.77
N ASP A 15 -10.87 -0.33 4.85
CA ASP A 15 -11.02 -1.09 6.09
C ASP A 15 -9.66 -1.42 6.74
N ALA A 16 -8.64 -1.73 5.95
CA ALA A 16 -7.29 -1.97 6.48
C ALA A 16 -6.57 -0.65 6.83
N LEU A 17 -6.73 0.39 6.01
CA LEU A 17 -6.05 1.67 6.20
C LEU A 17 -6.61 2.50 7.37
N GLN A 18 -7.91 2.40 7.68
CA GLN A 18 -8.49 3.09 8.85
C GLN A 18 -7.83 2.63 10.16
N GLU A 19 -7.31 1.40 10.19
CA GLU A 19 -6.60 0.79 11.31
C GLU A 19 -5.11 1.20 11.36
N TRP A 20 -4.70 2.29 10.70
CA TRP A 20 -3.30 2.76 10.65
C TRP A 20 -2.63 2.94 12.02
N ARG A 21 -3.40 3.06 13.11
CA ARG A 21 -2.88 3.15 14.49
C ARG A 21 -2.52 1.79 15.08
N CYS A 22 -3.09 0.72 14.54
CA CYS A 22 -3.00 -0.64 15.00
C CYS A 22 -1.92 -1.40 14.20
N ASP A 23 -1.17 -2.24 14.89
CA ASP A 23 -0.24 -3.14 14.21
C ASP A 23 -1.01 -4.32 13.58
N GLY A 24 -0.57 -4.80 12.42
CA GLY A 24 -1.09 -6.02 11.79
C GLY A 24 -2.03 -5.82 10.59
N PHE A 25 -2.55 -4.62 10.35
CA PHE A 25 -3.40 -4.31 9.20
C PHE A 25 -2.63 -3.65 8.05
N VAL A 26 -1.59 -2.87 8.38
CA VAL A 26 -0.60 -2.36 7.43
C VAL A 26 0.76 -2.91 7.83
N VAL A 27 1.25 -3.88 7.08
CA VAL A 27 2.50 -4.57 7.36
C VAL A 27 3.55 -4.25 6.30
N TRP A 28 4.83 -4.34 6.67
CA TRP A 28 5.94 -3.96 5.81
C TRP A 28 6.80 -5.17 5.48
N LYS A 29 7.10 -5.37 4.19
CA LYS A 29 8.23 -6.23 3.81
C LYS A 29 9.54 -5.59 4.28
N ARG A 30 10.51 -6.43 4.60
CA ARG A 30 11.85 -6.00 5.02
C ARG A 30 12.48 -5.04 4.00
N GLN A 31 12.37 -5.34 2.72
CA GLN A 31 12.88 -4.49 1.63
C GLN A 31 12.21 -3.11 1.62
N ALA A 32 10.87 -3.03 1.69
CA ALA A 32 10.17 -1.76 1.80
C ALA A 32 10.60 -0.97 3.04
N ALA A 33 10.80 -1.63 4.18
CA ALA A 33 11.27 -0.99 5.40
C ALA A 33 12.71 -0.45 5.26
N GLU A 34 13.58 -1.14 4.53
CA GLU A 34 14.94 -0.69 4.21
C GLU A 34 14.91 0.52 3.26
N GLN A 35 14.09 0.48 2.20
CA GLN A 35 13.89 1.60 1.26
C GLN A 35 13.35 2.85 1.97
N PHE A 36 12.35 2.65 2.84
CA PHE A 36 11.74 3.70 3.64
C PHE A 36 12.76 4.48 4.48
N ARG A 37 13.67 3.78 5.17
CA ARG A 37 14.75 4.39 5.98
C ARG A 37 15.81 5.14 5.16
N GLY A 38 15.79 5.05 3.82
CA GLY A 38 16.69 5.82 2.97
C GLY A 38 16.00 7.05 2.34
N LEU A 39 14.67 7.09 2.37
CA LEU A 39 13.87 8.04 1.59
C LEU A 39 13.09 9.02 2.46
N LEU A 40 12.57 8.56 3.60
CA LEU A 40 11.56 9.27 4.40
C LEU A 40 11.92 9.26 5.90
N ASP A 41 13.13 9.69 6.24
CA ASP A 41 13.66 9.69 7.62
C ASP A 41 12.82 10.52 8.62
N ALA A 42 12.08 11.52 8.12
CA ALA A 42 11.17 12.33 8.93
C ALA A 42 9.87 11.60 9.31
N HIS A 43 9.60 10.45 8.68
CA HIS A 43 8.38 9.69 8.87
C HIS A 43 8.64 8.45 9.73
N SER A 44 7.53 7.87 10.22
CA SER A 44 7.49 6.52 10.74
C SER A 44 6.65 5.67 9.79
N GLN A 45 6.81 4.35 9.83
CA GLN A 45 5.94 3.44 9.08
C GLN A 45 4.44 3.69 9.37
N ARG A 46 4.12 4.05 10.62
CA ARG A 46 2.77 4.44 11.03
C ARG A 46 2.31 5.74 10.37
N SER A 47 3.16 6.75 10.25
CA SER A 47 2.77 8.00 9.58
C SER A 47 2.59 7.81 8.08
N ILE A 48 3.33 6.88 7.44
CA ILE A 48 3.06 6.49 6.05
C ILE A 48 1.71 5.78 5.92
N ALA A 49 1.39 4.83 6.82
CA ALA A 49 0.08 4.19 6.82
C ALA A 49 -1.07 5.21 6.96
N LYS A 50 -0.88 6.23 7.82
CA LYS A 50 -1.80 7.36 7.96
C LYS A 50 -1.93 8.17 6.66
N LEU A 51 -0.83 8.48 5.97
CA LEU A 51 -0.86 9.20 4.70
C LEU A 51 -1.58 8.42 3.60
N LEU A 52 -1.41 7.09 3.54
CA LEU A 52 -2.15 6.23 2.62
C LEU A 52 -3.65 6.25 2.92
N HIS A 53 -4.04 6.19 4.20
CA HIS A 53 -5.44 6.35 4.60
C HIS A 53 -6.02 7.69 4.15
N GLU A 54 -5.34 8.79 4.48
CA GLU A 54 -5.75 10.14 4.11
C GLU A 54 -5.84 10.33 2.59
N TYR A 55 -4.92 9.74 1.84
CA TYR A 55 -4.94 9.72 0.38
C TYR A 55 -6.19 9.04 -0.18
N VAL A 56 -6.55 7.86 0.34
CA VAL A 56 -7.76 7.14 -0.11
C VAL A 56 -9.04 7.88 0.27
N GLU A 57 -9.10 8.45 1.46
CA GLU A 57 -10.26 9.26 1.91
C GLU A 57 -10.44 10.53 1.08
N ALA A 58 -9.35 11.13 0.61
CA ALA A 58 -9.37 12.29 -0.28
C ALA A 58 -9.77 11.95 -1.74
N GLY A 59 -10.07 10.69 -2.05
CA GLY A 59 -10.39 10.24 -3.41
C GLY A 59 -9.17 9.92 -4.26
N GLY A 60 -8.03 9.64 -3.63
CA GLY A 60 -6.82 9.18 -4.29
C GLY A 60 -7.04 7.89 -5.09
N VAL A 61 -6.20 7.70 -6.10
CA VAL A 61 -6.30 6.57 -7.04
C VAL A 61 -5.33 5.48 -6.62
N ILE A 62 -5.87 4.28 -6.42
CA ILE A 62 -5.08 3.06 -6.33
C ILE A 62 -5.04 2.48 -7.73
N ASP A 63 -3.86 2.21 -8.26
CA ASP A 63 -3.72 1.46 -9.51
C ASP A 63 -3.64 -0.04 -9.21
N GLN A 64 -4.21 -0.88 -10.08
CA GLN A 64 -4.05 -2.32 -10.06
C GLN A 64 -3.13 -2.79 -11.19
N VAL A 65 -2.21 -3.70 -10.88
CA VAL A 65 -1.27 -4.27 -11.83
C VAL A 65 -1.27 -5.78 -11.68
N ARG A 66 -1.53 -6.47 -12.80
CA ARG A 66 -1.51 -7.93 -12.82
C ARG A 66 -0.09 -8.40 -12.57
N GLU A 67 0.08 -9.28 -11.60
CA GLU A 67 1.36 -9.89 -11.29
C GLU A 67 1.77 -10.83 -12.43
N ARG A 68 3.00 -10.67 -12.92
CA ARG A 68 3.55 -11.43 -14.05
C ARG A 68 4.74 -12.28 -13.66
N ARG A 69 5.33 -12.01 -12.49
CA ARG A 69 6.47 -12.76 -11.95
C ARG A 69 5.98 -14.13 -11.48
N PRO A 70 6.43 -15.24 -12.07
CA PRO A 70 5.94 -16.59 -11.73
C PRO A 70 6.01 -16.92 -10.24
N GLU A 71 7.02 -16.42 -9.54
CA GLU A 71 7.24 -16.61 -8.11
C GLU A 71 6.20 -15.92 -7.21
N TYR A 72 5.45 -14.94 -7.73
CA TYR A 72 4.44 -14.18 -7.00
C TYR A 72 3.02 -14.42 -7.53
N ALA A 73 2.88 -14.73 -8.82
CA ALA A 73 1.60 -14.94 -9.49
C ALA A 73 0.78 -16.10 -8.89
N SER A 74 1.42 -17.07 -8.23
CA SER A 74 0.74 -18.16 -7.53
C SER A 74 0.10 -17.75 -6.19
N ARG A 75 0.47 -16.59 -5.65
CA ARG A 75 -0.03 -16.07 -4.36
C ARG A 75 -0.89 -14.82 -4.52
N HIS A 76 -0.53 -13.92 -5.43
CA HIS A 76 -1.26 -12.69 -5.68
C HIS A 76 -1.46 -12.55 -7.20
N GLU A 77 -2.71 -12.46 -7.64
CA GLU A 77 -3.02 -12.19 -9.06
C GLU A 77 -2.67 -10.74 -9.43
N TYR A 78 -2.75 -9.82 -8.46
CA TYR A 78 -2.47 -8.40 -8.62
C TYR A 78 -1.62 -7.87 -7.48
N HIS A 79 -0.81 -6.85 -7.76
CA HIS A 79 -0.36 -5.86 -6.78
C HIS A 79 -1.05 -4.52 -7.05
N PHE A 80 -1.00 -3.65 -6.06
CA PHE A 80 -1.71 -2.38 -6.04
C PHE A 80 -0.77 -1.25 -5.68
N ASP A 81 -0.89 -0.15 -6.42
CA ASP A 81 0.10 0.92 -6.39
C ASP A 81 -0.54 2.25 -6.02
N PHE A 82 0.08 2.93 -5.07
CA PHE A 82 -0.26 4.29 -4.70
C PHE A 82 0.75 5.26 -5.31
N ARG A 83 0.26 6.41 -5.76
CA ARG A 83 1.09 7.57 -6.12
C ARG A 83 0.62 8.78 -5.36
N LEU A 84 1.40 9.20 -4.38
CA LEU A 84 1.09 10.33 -3.52
C LEU A 84 2.32 11.18 -3.26
N GLU A 85 2.09 12.47 -3.04
CA GLU A 85 3.15 13.40 -2.68
C GLU A 85 3.44 13.28 -1.18
N ILE A 86 4.70 13.05 -0.82
CA ILE A 86 5.19 13.02 0.56
C ILE A 86 6.41 13.94 0.62
N ASP A 87 6.36 14.97 1.47
CA ASP A 87 7.42 15.98 1.60
C ASP A 87 7.86 16.61 0.25
N GLY A 88 6.88 16.88 -0.64
CA GLY A 88 7.14 17.46 -1.96
C GLY A 88 7.72 16.49 -2.99
N ARG A 89 7.79 15.20 -2.68
CA ARG A 89 8.27 14.14 -3.57
C ARG A 89 7.12 13.24 -3.99
N LEU A 90 7.04 12.94 -5.28
CA LEU A 90 6.09 11.94 -5.77
C LEU A 90 6.62 10.55 -5.38
N MET A 91 5.95 9.92 -4.43
CA MET A 91 6.32 8.60 -3.93
C MET A 91 5.44 7.54 -4.57
N TYR A 92 6.08 6.45 -4.96
CA TYR A 92 5.43 5.23 -5.39
C TYR A 92 5.43 4.21 -4.27
N VAL A 93 4.26 3.66 -3.94
CA VAL A 93 4.11 2.63 -2.90
C VAL A 93 3.41 1.41 -3.50
N GLU A 94 4.17 0.31 -3.67
CA GLU A 94 3.66 -0.98 -4.14
C GLU A 94 3.14 -1.78 -2.94
N THR A 95 1.94 -2.33 -3.07
CA THR A 95 1.25 -3.08 -2.01
C THR A 95 0.59 -4.36 -2.52
N THR A 96 0.35 -5.30 -1.61
CA THR A 96 -0.58 -6.42 -1.83
C THR A 96 -1.71 -6.35 -0.80
N LEU A 97 -2.84 -6.96 -1.13
CA LEU A 97 -4.01 -7.06 -0.28
C LEU A 97 -4.36 -8.53 -0.05
N ASP A 98 -4.44 -8.93 1.22
CA ASP A 98 -4.90 -10.26 1.64
C ASP A 98 -6.14 -10.13 2.52
N VAL A 99 -7.23 -10.80 2.16
CA VAL A 99 -8.45 -10.84 2.99
C VAL A 99 -8.40 -12.08 3.88
N THR A 100 -8.21 -11.86 5.18
CA THR A 100 -8.08 -12.93 6.18
C THR A 100 -9.36 -13.11 6.99
N SER A 101 -9.40 -14.11 7.87
CA SER A 101 -10.52 -14.29 8.82
C SER A 101 -10.69 -13.13 9.82
N THR A 102 -9.64 -12.31 10.01
CA THR A 102 -9.66 -11.16 10.92
C THR A 102 -9.80 -9.82 10.21
N GLY A 103 -10.00 -9.84 8.89
CA GLY A 103 -10.12 -8.65 8.05
C GLY A 103 -9.02 -8.53 6.98
N PRO A 104 -9.08 -7.46 6.17
CA PRO A 104 -8.08 -7.20 5.15
C PRO A 104 -6.75 -6.75 5.75
N VAL A 105 -5.65 -7.21 5.14
CA VAL A 105 -4.29 -6.84 5.50
C VAL A 105 -3.60 -6.32 4.25
N ILE A 106 -3.05 -5.11 4.35
CA ILE A 106 -2.23 -4.50 3.32
C ILE A 106 -0.77 -4.77 3.65
N THR A 107 -0.04 -5.34 2.71
CA THR A 107 1.42 -5.46 2.81
C THR A 107 2.08 -4.45 1.89
N ILE A 108 2.89 -3.54 2.44
CA ILE A 108 3.77 -2.66 1.65
C ILE A 108 5.00 -3.46 1.22
N VAL A 109 5.16 -3.61 -0.09
CA VAL A 109 6.17 -4.48 -0.73
C VAL A 109 7.38 -3.67 -1.18
N SER A 110 7.15 -2.50 -1.76
CA SER A 110 8.21 -1.59 -2.17
C SER A 110 7.79 -0.13 -2.03
N LEU A 111 8.78 0.73 -1.80
CA LEU A 111 8.62 2.18 -1.77
C LEU A 111 9.81 2.82 -2.48
N HIS A 112 9.57 3.73 -3.41
CA HIS A 112 10.62 4.47 -4.12
C HIS A 112 10.11 5.81 -4.64
N ASP A 113 11.04 6.73 -4.89
CA ASP A 113 10.78 7.99 -5.59
C ASP A 113 10.62 7.76 -7.10
N VAL A 114 9.86 8.64 -7.76
CA VAL A 114 9.64 8.65 -9.21
C VAL A 114 10.62 9.58 -9.92
#